data_AF-B1W2J9-F1
#
_entry.id   AF-B1W2J9-F1
#
_cell.length_a   1.000
_cell.length_b   1.000
_cell.length_c   1.000
_cell.angle_alpha   90.00
_cell.angle_beta   90.00
_cell.angle_gamma   90.00
#
_symmetry.space_group_name_H-M   'P 1'
#
loop_
_entity.id
_entity.type
_entity.pdbx_description
1 polymer ?
#
loop_
_entity_poly.entity_id
_entity_poly.type
_entity_poly.pdbx_seq_one_letter_code
_entity_poly.pdbx_strand_id
1 'polypeptide(L)'
;MRQEWSPEDVVACWTLVDGDWDLVANKTGPTRLGFCLMLKFFEMEGRFPEFIEEFPQPAVEYVAGLVKVPATELAKYDLAGAKRHRKQIREALHFRPATLDDEERLTAWLAVEVCPVELVEDRQREALLVECRARKIEPPGRTRIEKVLVAARNRWEKVFCARTIERLGDVGVARLLALVAEDNEDGAGLLALLKRDPGAVGLDSLLTEITKLNDVRRLGLPEGLFADCSEKLLAGWRSRAIKMYPSDFRDTAEDARITLLAALCSSRQAEITDALVELLVALVHKINARAERRVERQLTAELKKVRGKEGILFKLADAAIGKPDDVVREALYPVVGEKTLRDLVAEAKANEKVFKAKVRTTLRSSYSSYYRQMLPPLLRTLGFKCNNTAYRPVMDAMALLEKYAEVDGKTRFYDAGDTVPMDGVVRKDWREAVVDDKGKVERIPYELCVLVALRDAIRRRGDLRRGSLALAKPGGRPAGRLRGRPHRALRGDPPAPGPAGVHHEPEAADDRRPGQVVGGARGRLGGRGEGDHAARRPVDHRAEAGEAGRADRPPGTQGRGRTPMGSPRPPGRAEERRLPFRLHRRVHLRRRVRAHRPGHPPAPSAARAVRTGHQHGHPLDRRDRRAWRE
;
A
#
# COMPACT_ATOMS: atom_id res chain seq x y z
N MET A 1 -24.54 -15.26 -20.68
CA MET A 1 -24.09 -16.28 -21.64
C MET A 1 -22.91 -15.79 -22.45
N ARG A 2 -21.98 -16.70 -22.79
CA ARG A 2 -20.93 -16.51 -23.81
C ARG A 2 -21.61 -16.47 -25.20
N GLN A 3 -21.14 -15.62 -26.12
CA GLN A 3 -21.71 -15.51 -27.48
C GLN A 3 -20.86 -16.22 -28.55
N GLU A 4 -19.54 -16.30 -28.36
CA GLU A 4 -18.62 -17.05 -29.24
C GLU A 4 -18.54 -18.52 -28.82
N TRP A 5 -19.08 -19.45 -29.60
CA TRP A 5 -19.05 -20.90 -29.32
C TRP A 5 -18.22 -21.64 -30.36
N SER A 6 -17.41 -22.62 -29.95
CA SER A 6 -16.85 -23.60 -30.88
C SER A 6 -17.91 -24.66 -31.24
N PRO A 7 -17.80 -25.38 -32.37
CA PRO A 7 -18.71 -26.48 -32.68
C PRO A 7 -18.72 -27.57 -31.58
N GLU A 8 -17.56 -27.82 -30.99
CA GLU A 8 -17.38 -28.77 -29.87
C GLU A 8 -18.08 -28.27 -28.60
N ASP A 9 -17.95 -26.98 -28.25
CA ASP A 9 -18.66 -26.36 -27.12
C ASP A 9 -20.19 -26.48 -27.30
N VAL A 10 -20.69 -26.31 -28.54
CA VAL A 10 -22.13 -26.42 -28.85
C VAL A 10 -22.62 -27.85 -28.62
N VAL A 11 -21.93 -28.85 -29.18
CA VAL A 11 -22.30 -30.27 -28.97
C VAL A 11 -22.25 -30.61 -27.48
N ALA A 12 -21.16 -30.28 -26.78
CA ALA A 12 -20.99 -30.63 -25.37
C ALA A 12 -22.06 -30.03 -24.43
N CYS A 13 -22.57 -28.83 -24.71
CA CYS A 13 -23.49 -28.12 -23.82
C CYS A 13 -24.97 -28.12 -24.26
N TRP A 14 -25.27 -28.43 -25.53
CA TRP A 14 -26.64 -28.32 -26.06
C TRP A 14 -27.24 -29.64 -26.57
N THR A 15 -26.49 -30.75 -26.56
CA THR A 15 -27.06 -32.08 -26.81
C THR A 15 -28.07 -32.45 -25.71
N LEU A 16 -29.23 -32.98 -26.12
CA LEU A 16 -30.25 -33.54 -25.25
C LEU A 16 -29.84 -34.95 -24.78
N VAL A 17 -29.78 -35.16 -23.47
CA VAL A 17 -29.55 -36.47 -22.83
C VAL A 17 -30.88 -37.18 -22.56
N ASP A 18 -30.86 -38.46 -22.20
CA ASP A 18 -32.04 -39.34 -22.16
C ASP A 18 -33.26 -38.73 -21.46
N GLY A 19 -33.09 -38.23 -20.22
CA GLY A 19 -34.17 -37.61 -19.44
C GLY A 19 -34.71 -36.28 -19.99
N ASP A 20 -33.99 -35.62 -20.92
CA ASP A 20 -34.52 -34.43 -21.60
C ASP A 20 -35.58 -34.81 -22.63
N TRP A 21 -35.42 -35.96 -23.28
CA TRP A 21 -36.32 -36.40 -24.35
C TRP A 21 -37.75 -36.65 -23.84
N ASP A 22 -37.90 -37.16 -22.61
CA ASP A 22 -39.19 -37.29 -21.93
C ASP A 22 -39.89 -35.94 -21.74
N LEU A 23 -39.14 -34.90 -21.33
CA LEU A 23 -39.67 -33.54 -21.17
C LEU A 23 -40.08 -32.93 -22.53
N VAL A 24 -39.45 -33.37 -23.62
CA VAL A 24 -39.62 -32.86 -24.99
C VAL A 24 -40.68 -33.63 -25.78
N ALA A 25 -40.96 -34.89 -25.45
CA ALA A 25 -41.80 -35.80 -26.23
C ALA A 25 -43.18 -35.23 -26.61
N ASN A 26 -43.82 -34.52 -25.67
CA ASN A 26 -45.16 -33.93 -25.84
C ASN A 26 -45.14 -32.52 -26.48
N LYS A 27 -44.12 -32.16 -27.28
CA LYS A 27 -43.95 -30.82 -27.87
C LYS A 27 -43.64 -30.86 -29.37
N THR A 28 -44.20 -29.93 -30.13
CA THR A 28 -44.14 -29.90 -31.60
C THR A 28 -43.74 -28.52 -32.15
N GLY A 29 -43.12 -28.51 -33.34
CA GLY A 29 -42.76 -27.29 -34.07
C GLY A 29 -42.00 -26.26 -33.22
N PRO A 30 -42.38 -24.96 -33.28
CA PRO A 30 -41.79 -23.89 -32.45
C PRO A 30 -41.68 -24.23 -30.96
N THR A 31 -42.69 -24.91 -30.40
CA THR A 31 -42.74 -25.23 -28.98
C THR A 31 -41.72 -26.30 -28.56
N ARG A 32 -41.33 -27.18 -29.50
CA ARG A 32 -40.27 -28.18 -29.29
C ARG A 32 -38.90 -27.51 -29.22
N LEU A 33 -38.56 -26.75 -30.26
CA LEU A 33 -37.28 -26.04 -30.37
C LEU A 33 -37.08 -25.03 -29.23
N GLY A 34 -38.09 -24.17 -28.98
CA GLY A 34 -38.03 -23.18 -27.91
C GLY A 34 -37.95 -23.78 -26.50
N PHE A 35 -38.57 -24.93 -26.24
CA PHE A 35 -38.42 -25.63 -24.95
C PHE A 35 -37.02 -26.20 -24.76
N CYS A 36 -36.45 -26.85 -25.78
CA CYS A 36 -35.10 -27.44 -25.71
C CYS A 36 -34.03 -26.37 -25.46
N LEU A 37 -34.12 -25.26 -26.19
CA LEU A 37 -33.24 -24.10 -26.00
C LEU A 37 -33.40 -23.49 -24.60
N MET A 38 -34.62 -23.34 -24.08
CA MET A 38 -34.83 -22.86 -22.70
C MET A 38 -34.29 -23.83 -21.63
N LEU A 39 -34.39 -25.15 -21.85
CA LEU A 39 -33.89 -26.17 -20.92
C LEU A 39 -32.36 -26.08 -20.81
N LYS A 40 -31.65 -26.17 -21.93
CA LYS A 40 -30.18 -26.10 -21.95
C LYS A 40 -29.63 -24.74 -21.54
N PHE A 41 -30.28 -23.64 -21.94
CA PHE A 41 -29.95 -22.32 -21.41
C PHE A 41 -30.07 -22.25 -19.87
N PHE A 42 -31.11 -22.84 -19.28
CA PHE A 42 -31.27 -22.86 -17.82
C PHE A 42 -30.23 -23.75 -17.14
N GLU A 43 -29.88 -24.91 -17.71
CA GLU A 43 -28.78 -25.75 -17.20
C GLU A 43 -27.44 -25.00 -17.17
N MET A 44 -27.16 -24.16 -18.18
CA MET A 44 -25.94 -23.36 -18.23
C MET A 44 -25.98 -22.13 -17.33
N GLU A 45 -27.01 -21.29 -17.43
CA GLU A 45 -27.05 -19.97 -16.79
C GLU A 45 -27.78 -19.95 -15.43
N GLY A 46 -28.52 -21.00 -15.06
CA GLY A 46 -29.31 -21.08 -13.83
C GLY A 46 -30.56 -20.19 -13.79
N ARG A 47 -30.91 -19.55 -14.91
CA ARG A 47 -32.04 -18.63 -15.11
C ARG A 47 -32.68 -18.86 -16.47
N PHE A 48 -33.86 -18.30 -16.70
CA PHE A 48 -34.43 -18.24 -18.06
C PHE A 48 -33.85 -17.06 -18.86
N PRO A 49 -33.87 -17.13 -20.20
CA PRO A 49 -33.59 -15.99 -21.05
C PRO A 49 -34.76 -15.00 -21.01
N GLU A 50 -34.42 -13.72 -21.17
CA GLU A 50 -35.37 -12.60 -21.24
C GLU A 50 -35.84 -12.33 -22.69
N PHE A 51 -34.97 -12.59 -23.66
CA PHE A 51 -35.18 -12.35 -25.10
C PHE A 51 -34.55 -13.47 -25.95
N ILE A 52 -34.98 -13.63 -27.21
CA ILE A 52 -34.60 -14.79 -28.06
C ILE A 52 -33.12 -14.69 -28.47
N GLU A 53 -32.60 -13.49 -28.63
CA GLU A 53 -31.21 -13.17 -28.98
C GLU A 53 -30.21 -13.46 -27.84
N GLU A 54 -30.68 -13.95 -26.67
CA GLU A 54 -29.80 -14.59 -25.69
C GLU A 54 -29.37 -16.00 -26.11
N PHE A 55 -30.08 -16.65 -27.04
CA PHE A 55 -29.67 -17.93 -27.62
C PHE A 55 -28.59 -17.71 -28.70
N PRO A 56 -27.39 -18.32 -28.59
CA PRO A 56 -26.35 -18.22 -29.62
C PRO A 56 -26.82 -18.90 -30.91
N GLN A 57 -26.70 -18.23 -32.06
CA GLN A 57 -27.16 -18.76 -33.36
C GLN A 57 -26.64 -20.18 -33.68
N PRO A 58 -25.35 -20.54 -33.44
CA PRO A 58 -24.88 -21.91 -33.67
C PRO A 58 -25.59 -22.97 -32.82
N ALA A 59 -26.04 -22.61 -31.61
CA ALA A 59 -26.82 -23.49 -30.76
C ALA A 59 -28.28 -23.61 -31.21
N VAL A 60 -28.88 -22.52 -31.72
CA VAL A 60 -30.20 -22.55 -32.35
C VAL A 60 -30.21 -23.51 -33.54
N GLU A 61 -29.20 -23.41 -34.41
CA GLU A 61 -29.05 -24.28 -35.59
C GLU A 61 -28.79 -25.75 -35.21
N TYR A 62 -27.92 -26.00 -34.24
CA TYR A 62 -27.63 -27.36 -33.76
C TYR A 62 -28.85 -28.03 -33.13
N VAL A 63 -29.54 -27.35 -32.20
CA VAL A 63 -30.74 -27.89 -31.53
C VAL A 63 -31.90 -28.05 -32.52
N ALA A 64 -32.05 -27.13 -33.49
CA ALA A 64 -33.01 -27.25 -34.58
C ALA A 64 -32.83 -28.55 -35.39
N GLY A 65 -31.58 -28.85 -35.78
CA GLY A 65 -31.22 -30.12 -36.42
C GLY A 65 -31.54 -31.34 -35.54
N LEU A 66 -31.13 -31.30 -34.27
CA LEU A 66 -31.33 -32.38 -33.30
C LEU A 66 -32.82 -32.73 -33.07
N VAL A 67 -33.70 -31.73 -32.95
CA VAL A 67 -35.14 -31.94 -32.74
C VAL A 67 -35.97 -32.05 -34.03
N LYS A 68 -35.31 -31.95 -35.20
CA LYS A 68 -35.90 -31.97 -36.55
C LYS A 68 -36.98 -30.90 -36.76
N VAL A 69 -36.70 -29.67 -36.35
CA VAL A 69 -37.55 -28.47 -36.55
C VAL A 69 -36.71 -27.36 -37.18
N PRO A 70 -37.15 -26.68 -38.25
CA PRO A 70 -36.37 -25.59 -38.85
C PRO A 70 -36.05 -24.46 -37.85
N ALA A 71 -34.82 -23.95 -37.86
CA ALA A 71 -34.38 -22.89 -36.94
C ALA A 71 -35.26 -21.62 -37.01
N THR A 72 -35.81 -21.31 -38.19
CA THR A 72 -36.75 -20.21 -38.44
C THR A 72 -38.06 -20.32 -37.66
N GLU A 73 -38.47 -21.51 -37.22
CA GLU A 73 -39.65 -21.70 -36.38
C GLU A 73 -39.48 -21.10 -34.98
N LEU A 74 -38.25 -20.85 -34.51
CA LEU A 74 -38.00 -20.19 -33.23
C LEU A 74 -38.60 -18.78 -33.17
N ALA A 75 -38.69 -18.08 -34.30
CA ALA A 75 -39.31 -16.74 -34.37
C ALA A 75 -40.83 -16.77 -34.06
N LYS A 76 -41.48 -17.95 -34.07
CA LYS A 76 -42.89 -18.14 -33.69
C LYS A 76 -43.06 -18.57 -32.23
N TYR A 77 -41.99 -18.69 -31.46
CA TYR A 77 -42.02 -19.15 -30.07
C TYR A 77 -42.20 -17.98 -29.10
N ASP A 78 -43.38 -17.91 -28.46
CA ASP A 78 -43.64 -16.92 -27.41
C ASP A 78 -42.87 -17.24 -26.11
N LEU A 79 -41.65 -16.71 -26.04
CA LEU A 79 -40.80 -16.77 -24.85
C LEU A 79 -41.44 -16.06 -23.64
N ALA A 80 -42.29 -15.05 -23.82
CA ALA A 80 -42.92 -14.35 -22.69
C ALA A 80 -44.04 -15.20 -22.07
N GLY A 81 -44.98 -15.69 -22.89
CA GLY A 81 -46.11 -16.53 -22.48
C GLY A 81 -45.75 -17.95 -22.04
N ALA A 82 -44.51 -18.41 -22.24
CA ALA A 82 -43.99 -19.75 -21.89
C ALA A 82 -43.98 -20.13 -20.38
N LYS A 83 -44.95 -19.65 -19.57
CA LYS A 83 -45.10 -19.92 -18.13
C LYS A 83 -45.14 -21.42 -17.80
N ARG A 84 -45.85 -22.23 -18.59
CA ARG A 84 -45.92 -23.70 -18.42
C ARG A 84 -44.54 -24.35 -18.60
N HIS A 85 -43.77 -23.91 -19.58
CA HIS A 85 -42.42 -24.41 -19.85
C HIS A 85 -41.43 -24.02 -18.74
N ARG A 86 -41.49 -22.76 -18.27
CA ARG A 86 -40.70 -22.32 -17.09
C ARG A 86 -41.03 -23.15 -15.84
N LYS A 87 -42.30 -23.54 -15.65
CA LYS A 87 -42.69 -24.46 -14.55
C LYS A 87 -42.06 -25.85 -14.73
N GLN A 88 -42.23 -26.48 -15.89
CA GLN A 88 -41.68 -27.82 -16.17
C GLN A 88 -40.15 -27.89 -16.01
N ILE A 89 -39.41 -26.90 -16.52
CA ILE A 89 -37.93 -26.87 -16.43
C ILE A 89 -37.47 -26.70 -14.98
N ARG A 90 -38.17 -25.88 -14.17
CA ARG A 90 -37.92 -25.78 -12.73
C ARG A 90 -38.14 -27.11 -12.01
N GLU A 91 -39.25 -27.78 -12.26
CA GLU A 91 -39.61 -29.05 -11.61
C GLU A 91 -38.57 -30.13 -11.93
N ALA A 92 -38.18 -30.27 -13.20
CA ALA A 92 -37.17 -31.22 -13.67
C ALA A 92 -35.78 -30.96 -13.08
N LEU A 93 -35.32 -29.71 -13.06
CA LEU A 93 -33.99 -29.35 -12.52
C LEU A 93 -33.99 -29.13 -11.00
N HIS A 94 -35.13 -29.33 -10.34
CA HIS A 94 -35.41 -29.10 -8.91
C HIS A 94 -35.16 -27.66 -8.43
N PHE A 95 -35.41 -26.67 -9.30
CA PHE A 95 -35.33 -25.26 -8.99
C PHE A 95 -36.67 -24.67 -8.52
N ARG A 96 -36.61 -23.58 -7.74
CA ARG A 96 -37.78 -22.80 -7.32
C ARG A 96 -37.56 -21.29 -7.52
N PRO A 97 -38.62 -20.48 -7.72
CA PRO A 97 -38.51 -19.02 -7.77
C PRO A 97 -37.99 -18.44 -6.45
N ALA A 98 -37.28 -17.32 -6.52
CA ALA A 98 -36.83 -16.56 -5.34
C ALA A 98 -38.00 -15.87 -4.60
N THR A 99 -38.13 -16.18 -3.32
CA THR A 99 -39.02 -15.50 -2.37
C THR A 99 -38.37 -14.25 -1.76
N LEU A 100 -39.07 -13.51 -0.90
CA LEU A 100 -38.47 -12.40 -0.15
C LEU A 100 -37.55 -12.88 0.99
N ASP A 101 -37.84 -14.04 1.58
CA ASP A 101 -36.98 -14.68 2.58
C ASP A 101 -35.65 -15.15 1.97
N ASP A 102 -35.67 -15.65 0.73
CA ASP A 102 -34.44 -15.94 -0.02
C ASP A 102 -33.58 -14.71 -0.23
N GLU A 103 -34.18 -13.58 -0.62
CA GLU A 103 -33.45 -12.33 -0.86
C GLU A 103 -32.83 -11.77 0.42
N GLU A 104 -33.50 -11.87 1.57
CA GLU A 104 -32.92 -11.51 2.87
C GLU A 104 -31.79 -12.49 3.28
N ARG A 105 -31.96 -13.81 3.09
CA ARG A 105 -30.91 -14.81 3.36
C ARG A 105 -29.69 -14.65 2.45
N LEU A 106 -29.88 -14.24 1.19
CA LEU A 106 -28.79 -13.95 0.25
C LEU A 106 -28.13 -12.60 0.57
N THR A 107 -28.91 -11.60 0.97
CA THR A 107 -28.40 -10.30 1.47
C THR A 107 -27.53 -10.48 2.71
N ALA A 108 -27.99 -11.27 3.69
CA ALA A 108 -27.24 -11.58 4.90
C ALA A 108 -25.95 -12.35 4.61
N TRP A 109 -26.02 -13.37 3.74
CA TRP A 109 -24.85 -14.16 3.33
C TRP A 109 -23.81 -13.31 2.58
N LEU A 110 -24.22 -12.51 1.59
CA LEU A 110 -23.31 -11.60 0.87
C LEU A 110 -22.59 -10.64 1.82
N ALA A 111 -23.32 -10.06 2.77
CA ALA A 111 -22.77 -9.09 3.73
C ALA A 111 -21.72 -9.69 4.67
N VAL A 112 -21.82 -10.99 4.98
CA VAL A 112 -20.89 -11.69 5.89
C VAL A 112 -19.71 -12.32 5.13
N GLU A 113 -19.98 -13.00 4.02
CA GLU A 113 -18.98 -13.85 3.35
C GLU A 113 -18.29 -13.18 2.15
N VAL A 114 -18.95 -12.23 1.47
CA VAL A 114 -18.49 -11.71 0.17
C VAL A 114 -18.06 -10.24 0.24
N CYS A 115 -18.90 -9.35 0.78
CA CYS A 115 -18.62 -7.91 0.86
C CYS A 115 -17.31 -7.54 1.62
N PRO A 116 -16.86 -8.26 2.69
CA PRO A 116 -15.59 -7.93 3.35
C PRO A 116 -14.34 -8.21 2.50
N VAL A 117 -14.44 -9.10 1.50
CA VAL A 117 -13.28 -9.65 0.76
C VAL A 117 -13.27 -9.26 -0.72
N GLU A 118 -14.43 -9.03 -1.34
CA GLU A 118 -14.51 -8.55 -2.72
C GLU A 118 -15.34 -7.25 -2.84
N LEU A 119 -14.72 -6.27 -3.48
CA LEU A 119 -15.18 -4.89 -3.65
C LEU A 119 -15.63 -4.60 -5.09
N VAL A 120 -15.42 -5.53 -6.01
CA VAL A 120 -15.86 -5.42 -7.42
C VAL A 120 -17.31 -5.91 -7.52
N GLU A 121 -18.23 -5.02 -7.86
CA GLU A 121 -19.67 -5.31 -7.87
C GLU A 121 -20.05 -6.47 -8.80
N ASP A 122 -19.42 -6.59 -9.97
CA ASP A 122 -19.66 -7.70 -10.89
C ASP A 122 -19.28 -9.06 -10.30
N ARG A 123 -18.25 -9.13 -9.45
CA ARG A 123 -17.88 -10.36 -8.74
C ARG A 123 -18.79 -10.67 -7.58
N GLN A 124 -19.34 -9.65 -6.91
CA GLN A 124 -20.41 -9.83 -5.93
C GLN A 124 -21.68 -10.39 -6.60
N ARG A 125 -21.98 -9.92 -7.82
CA ARG A 125 -23.07 -10.43 -8.67
C ARG A 125 -22.81 -11.87 -9.13
N GLU A 126 -21.61 -12.20 -9.61
CA GLU A 126 -21.22 -13.58 -9.96
C GLU A 126 -21.37 -14.52 -8.76
N ALA A 127 -20.88 -14.13 -7.58
CA ALA A 127 -21.01 -14.91 -6.35
C ALA A 127 -22.48 -15.13 -5.95
N LEU A 128 -23.33 -14.10 -6.06
CA LEU A 128 -24.78 -14.20 -5.83
C LEU A 128 -25.45 -15.20 -6.79
N LEU A 129 -25.12 -15.16 -8.08
CA LEU A 129 -25.67 -16.09 -9.07
C LEU A 129 -25.23 -17.55 -8.81
N VAL A 130 -23.97 -17.75 -8.41
CA VAL A 130 -23.45 -19.06 -8.00
C VAL A 130 -24.18 -19.58 -6.76
N GLU A 131 -24.42 -18.73 -5.76
CA GLU A 131 -25.12 -19.14 -4.53
C GLU A 131 -26.61 -19.44 -4.77
N CYS A 132 -27.29 -18.64 -5.61
CA CYS A 132 -28.64 -18.97 -6.08
C CYS A 132 -28.68 -20.37 -6.72
N ARG A 133 -27.75 -20.66 -7.64
CA ARG A 133 -27.62 -21.96 -8.30
C ARG A 133 -27.35 -23.09 -7.30
N ALA A 134 -26.47 -22.88 -6.33
CA ALA A 134 -26.15 -23.86 -5.29
C ALA A 134 -27.36 -24.17 -4.39
N ARG A 135 -28.17 -23.15 -4.05
CA ARG A 135 -29.41 -23.28 -3.26
C ARG A 135 -30.63 -23.71 -4.08
N LYS A 136 -30.48 -24.01 -5.39
CA LYS A 136 -31.58 -24.32 -6.33
C LYS A 136 -32.65 -23.22 -6.42
N ILE A 137 -32.23 -21.97 -6.27
CA ILE A 137 -33.07 -20.77 -6.41
C ILE A 137 -32.84 -20.18 -7.80
N GLU A 138 -33.92 -19.96 -8.56
CA GLU A 138 -33.85 -19.16 -9.78
C GLU A 138 -33.50 -17.71 -9.38
N PRO A 139 -32.42 -17.12 -9.93
CA PRO A 139 -32.04 -15.75 -9.61
C PRO A 139 -33.21 -14.77 -9.82
N PRO A 140 -33.46 -13.85 -8.88
CA PRO A 140 -34.51 -12.86 -9.05
C PRO A 140 -34.18 -11.91 -10.21
N GLY A 141 -35.18 -11.26 -10.80
CA GLY A 141 -34.96 -10.36 -11.94
C GLY A 141 -33.97 -9.23 -11.63
N ARG A 142 -33.24 -8.74 -12.64
CA ARG A 142 -32.07 -7.85 -12.51
C ARG A 142 -32.22 -6.73 -11.46
N THR A 143 -33.33 -6.00 -11.48
CA THR A 143 -33.64 -4.91 -10.53
C THR A 143 -33.71 -5.34 -9.06
N ARG A 144 -34.08 -6.60 -8.79
CA ARG A 144 -34.06 -7.20 -7.44
C ARG A 144 -32.65 -7.67 -7.07
N ILE A 145 -31.86 -8.19 -8.02
CA ILE A 145 -30.43 -8.47 -7.83
C ILE A 145 -29.68 -7.20 -7.40
N GLU A 146 -29.90 -6.04 -8.06
CA GLU A 146 -29.27 -4.78 -7.63
C GLU A 146 -29.65 -4.41 -6.18
N LYS A 147 -30.93 -4.59 -5.81
CA LYS A 147 -31.41 -4.32 -4.45
C LYS A 147 -30.75 -5.22 -3.41
N VAL A 148 -30.62 -6.52 -3.68
CA VAL A 148 -29.90 -7.48 -2.81
C VAL A 148 -28.43 -7.09 -2.67
N LEU A 149 -27.75 -6.75 -3.76
CA LEU A 149 -26.35 -6.32 -3.76
C LEU A 149 -26.13 -5.02 -2.96
N VAL A 150 -26.98 -4.01 -3.17
CA VAL A 150 -26.94 -2.74 -2.43
C VAL A 150 -27.28 -2.94 -0.95
N ALA A 151 -28.30 -3.74 -0.64
CA ALA A 151 -28.67 -4.04 0.75
C ALA A 151 -27.54 -4.79 1.49
N ALA A 152 -26.86 -5.73 0.80
CA ALA A 152 -25.75 -6.47 1.36
C ALA A 152 -24.55 -5.57 1.66
N ARG A 153 -24.17 -4.70 0.70
CA ARG A 153 -23.13 -3.69 0.91
C ARG A 153 -23.47 -2.77 2.07
N ASN A 154 -24.67 -2.19 2.09
CA ASN A 154 -25.12 -1.29 3.17
C ASN A 154 -25.14 -1.96 4.56
N ARG A 155 -25.54 -3.24 4.63
CA ARG A 155 -25.54 -4.03 5.87
C ARG A 155 -24.11 -4.28 6.37
N TRP A 156 -23.22 -4.66 5.46
CA TRP A 156 -21.81 -4.87 5.77
C TRP A 156 -21.10 -3.57 6.16
N GLU A 157 -21.32 -2.47 5.44
CA GLU A 157 -20.73 -1.15 5.76
C GLU A 157 -21.14 -0.68 7.16
N LYS A 158 -22.41 -0.86 7.56
CA LYS A 158 -22.87 -0.56 8.92
C LYS A 158 -22.12 -1.37 9.99
N VAL A 159 -21.98 -2.69 9.79
CA VAL A 159 -21.24 -3.57 10.72
C VAL A 159 -19.76 -3.19 10.79
N PHE A 160 -19.15 -2.83 9.66
CA PHE A 160 -17.76 -2.37 9.59
C PHE A 160 -17.56 -1.03 10.31
N CYS A 161 -18.46 -0.07 10.13
CA CYS A 161 -18.39 1.22 10.80
C CYS A 161 -18.61 1.07 12.32
N ALA A 162 -19.65 0.34 12.74
CA ALA A 162 -19.92 0.08 14.16
C ALA A 162 -18.72 -0.55 14.88
N ARG A 163 -18.10 -1.58 14.28
CA ARG A 163 -16.87 -2.21 14.81
C ARG A 163 -15.67 -1.25 14.87
N THR A 164 -15.56 -0.33 13.91
CA THR A 164 -14.48 0.67 13.89
C THR A 164 -14.67 1.68 15.02
N ILE A 165 -15.90 2.12 15.26
CA ILE A 165 -16.29 3.05 16.34
C ILE A 165 -16.08 2.39 17.71
N GLU A 166 -16.56 1.16 17.89
CA GLU A 166 -16.37 0.34 19.09
C GLU A 166 -14.88 0.23 19.49
N ARG A 167 -14.00 -0.01 18.51
CA ARG A 167 -12.54 -0.09 18.74
C ARG A 167 -11.90 1.27 19.05
N LEU A 168 -12.38 2.35 18.47
CA LEU A 168 -11.86 3.71 18.71
C LEU A 168 -12.20 4.22 20.11
N GLY A 169 -13.41 3.91 20.60
CA GLY A 169 -13.99 4.50 21.80
C GLY A 169 -14.25 6.01 21.68
N ASP A 170 -15.01 6.55 22.62
CA ASP A 170 -15.52 7.94 22.57
C ASP A 170 -14.41 8.99 22.38
N VAL A 171 -13.25 8.77 23.01
CA VAL A 171 -12.08 9.66 22.91
C VAL A 171 -11.46 9.63 21.50
N GLY A 172 -11.39 8.47 20.86
CA GLY A 172 -10.90 8.34 19.49
C GLY A 172 -11.90 8.92 18.47
N VAL A 173 -13.20 8.69 18.70
CA VAL A 173 -14.30 9.24 17.91
C VAL A 173 -14.29 10.77 17.95
N ALA A 174 -14.28 11.37 19.15
CA ALA A 174 -14.30 12.82 19.33
C ALA A 174 -13.10 13.51 18.67
N ARG A 175 -11.89 12.94 18.80
CA ARG A 175 -10.67 13.46 18.16
C ARG A 175 -10.71 13.39 16.63
N LEU A 176 -11.35 12.37 16.05
CA LEU A 176 -11.55 12.28 14.61
C LEU A 176 -12.61 13.28 14.12
N LEU A 177 -13.76 13.37 14.80
CA LEU A 177 -14.82 14.34 14.45
C LEU A 177 -14.33 15.79 14.54
N ALA A 178 -13.45 16.10 15.49
CA ALA A 178 -12.82 17.42 15.61
C ALA A 178 -12.05 17.85 14.34
N LEU A 179 -11.56 16.92 13.50
CA LEU A 179 -10.87 17.24 12.24
C LEU A 179 -11.77 17.89 11.17
N VAL A 180 -13.09 17.85 11.34
CA VAL A 180 -14.09 18.33 10.37
C VAL A 180 -15.20 19.19 10.97
N ALA A 181 -15.11 19.53 12.26
CA ALA A 181 -16.01 20.47 12.92
C ALA A 181 -15.93 21.87 12.29
N GLU A 182 -17.00 22.68 12.40
CA GLU A 182 -17.06 23.99 11.74
C GLU A 182 -16.19 25.03 12.46
N ASP A 183 -16.27 25.10 13.78
CA ASP A 183 -15.53 26.06 14.61
C ASP A 183 -14.10 25.59 14.98
N ASN A 184 -13.50 24.66 14.22
CA ASN A 184 -12.17 24.11 14.49
C ASN A 184 -11.20 24.25 13.31
N GLU A 185 -10.63 25.45 13.14
CA GLU A 185 -9.61 25.73 12.13
C GLU A 185 -8.35 24.86 12.29
N ASP A 186 -7.92 24.57 13.52
CA ASP A 186 -6.78 23.69 13.79
C ASP A 186 -7.03 22.25 13.31
N GLY A 187 -8.24 21.73 13.52
CA GLY A 187 -8.67 20.42 13.05
C GLY A 187 -8.70 20.32 11.52
N ALA A 188 -9.27 21.33 10.86
CA ALA A 188 -9.30 21.41 9.40
C ALA A 188 -7.90 21.61 8.80
N GLY A 189 -7.06 22.43 9.44
CA GLY A 189 -5.67 22.66 9.08
C GLY A 189 -4.81 21.40 9.20
N LEU A 190 -4.98 20.64 10.29
CA LEU A 190 -4.37 19.33 10.46
C LEU A 190 -4.82 18.36 9.36
N LEU A 191 -6.12 18.24 9.08
CA LEU A 191 -6.64 17.38 8.02
C LEU A 191 -6.06 17.73 6.64
N ALA A 192 -5.94 19.03 6.32
CA ALA A 192 -5.30 19.49 5.10
C ALA A 192 -3.79 19.14 5.06
N LEU A 193 -3.08 19.29 6.18
CA LEU A 193 -1.68 18.90 6.32
C LEU A 193 -1.49 17.38 6.17
N LEU A 194 -2.41 16.55 6.70
CA LEU A 194 -2.36 15.10 6.54
C LEU A 194 -2.49 14.67 5.08
N LYS A 195 -3.41 15.32 4.34
CA LYS A 195 -3.66 15.07 2.91
C LYS A 195 -2.51 15.50 2.01
N ARG A 196 -1.65 16.42 2.46
CA ARG A 196 -0.50 16.92 1.71
C ARG A 196 0.67 15.94 1.73
N ASP A 197 1.21 15.65 0.56
CA ASP A 197 2.39 14.81 0.37
C ASP A 197 3.71 15.50 0.78
N PRO A 198 4.80 14.73 0.99
CA PRO A 198 6.05 15.24 1.54
C PRO A 198 6.72 16.32 0.68
N GLY A 199 7.39 17.26 1.35
CA GLY A 199 8.18 18.29 0.68
C GLY A 199 9.46 17.77 0.02
N ALA A 200 10.09 18.62 -0.80
CA ALA A 200 11.33 18.28 -1.50
C ALA A 200 12.48 17.97 -0.53
N VAL A 201 13.37 17.04 -0.90
CA VAL A 201 14.44 16.50 -0.02
C VAL A 201 15.28 17.62 0.63
N GLY A 202 14.98 17.92 1.88
CA GLY A 202 15.53 19.02 2.66
C GLY A 202 15.20 18.84 4.14
N LEU A 203 15.90 19.59 4.99
CA LEU A 203 15.81 19.45 6.44
C LEU A 203 14.45 19.93 6.99
N ASP A 204 13.94 21.02 6.41
CA ASP A 204 12.69 21.66 6.84
C ASP A 204 11.47 20.80 6.48
N SER A 205 11.51 20.10 5.33
CA SER A 205 10.48 19.11 4.98
C SER A 205 10.51 17.90 5.91
N LEU A 206 11.70 17.45 6.33
CA LEU A 206 11.86 16.35 7.28
C LEU A 206 11.30 16.73 8.67
N LEU A 207 11.49 17.98 9.12
CA LEU A 207 10.84 18.53 10.32
C LEU A 207 9.31 18.59 10.18
N THR A 208 8.79 19.10 9.05
CA THR A 208 7.34 19.17 8.81
C THR A 208 6.67 17.79 8.87
N GLU A 209 7.30 16.76 8.30
CA GLU A 209 6.77 15.39 8.37
C GLU A 209 6.91 14.78 9.79
N ILE A 210 7.91 15.16 10.60
CA ILE A 210 8.02 14.76 12.02
C ILE A 210 6.86 15.34 12.83
N THR A 211 6.59 16.63 12.69
CA THR A 211 5.46 17.31 13.35
C THR A 211 4.14 16.66 12.92
N LYS A 212 3.90 16.55 11.61
CA LYS A 212 2.71 15.89 11.04
C LYS A 212 2.50 14.48 11.60
N LEU A 213 3.56 13.65 11.69
CA LEU A 213 3.45 12.29 12.23
C LEU A 213 3.11 12.27 13.72
N ASN A 214 3.67 13.19 14.51
CA ASN A 214 3.33 13.31 15.92
C ASN A 214 1.89 13.80 16.12
N ASP A 215 1.38 14.68 15.27
CA ASP A 215 -0.01 15.14 15.31
C ASP A 215 -1.02 14.06 14.88
N VAL A 216 -0.71 13.21 13.90
CA VAL A 216 -1.53 12.01 13.64
C VAL A 216 -1.55 11.07 14.85
N ARG A 217 -0.39 10.84 15.48
CA ARG A 217 -0.29 9.98 16.68
C ARG A 217 -1.06 10.54 17.87
N ARG A 218 -1.17 11.87 18.02
CA ARG A 218 -1.99 12.53 19.06
C ARG A 218 -3.48 12.20 18.97
N LEU A 219 -3.98 11.79 17.80
CA LEU A 219 -5.35 11.24 17.67
C LEU A 219 -5.53 9.98 18.54
N GLY A 220 -4.47 9.19 18.73
CA GLY A 220 -4.48 8.01 19.61
C GLY A 220 -5.22 6.80 19.02
N LEU A 221 -5.11 6.59 17.71
CA LEU A 221 -5.69 5.43 17.02
C LEU A 221 -5.13 4.11 17.61
N PRO A 222 -5.98 3.13 17.97
CA PRO A 222 -5.52 1.85 18.51
C PRO A 222 -4.59 1.09 17.56
N GLU A 223 -3.52 0.48 18.10
CA GLU A 223 -2.73 -0.48 17.33
C GLU A 223 -3.62 -1.65 16.89
N GLY A 224 -3.62 -1.95 15.58
CA GLY A 224 -4.43 -3.02 15.03
C GLY A 224 -5.91 -2.68 14.79
N LEU A 225 -6.32 -1.41 14.81
CA LEU A 225 -7.70 -0.96 14.53
C LEU A 225 -8.36 -1.65 13.30
N PHE A 226 -7.58 -1.88 12.25
CA PHE A 226 -7.98 -2.56 11.00
C PHE A 226 -7.30 -3.92 10.77
N ALA A 227 -6.82 -4.62 11.81
CA ALA A 227 -6.03 -5.84 11.68
C ALA A 227 -6.78 -7.06 11.12
N ASP A 228 -8.12 -7.04 11.15
CA ASP A 228 -9.02 -8.02 10.54
C ASP A 228 -9.45 -7.65 9.11
N CYS A 229 -9.00 -6.51 8.59
CA CYS A 229 -9.41 -5.96 7.30
C CYS A 229 -8.38 -6.24 6.19
N SER A 230 -8.83 -6.28 4.93
CA SER A 230 -7.91 -6.38 3.79
C SER A 230 -7.27 -5.03 3.47
N GLU A 231 -6.01 -5.04 3.02
CA GLU A 231 -5.30 -3.84 2.56
C GLU A 231 -6.05 -3.15 1.40
N LYS A 232 -6.67 -3.93 0.51
CA LYS A 232 -7.54 -3.46 -0.59
C LYS A 232 -8.77 -2.69 -0.08
N LEU A 233 -9.40 -3.18 0.99
CA LEU A 233 -10.54 -2.52 1.64
C LEU A 233 -10.13 -1.18 2.24
N LEU A 234 -9.06 -1.17 3.07
CA LEU A 234 -8.58 0.05 3.72
C LEU A 234 -8.15 1.11 2.70
N ALA A 235 -7.45 0.70 1.63
CA ALA A 235 -7.08 1.56 0.52
C ALA A 235 -8.30 2.14 -0.22
N GLY A 236 -9.41 1.41 -0.31
CA GLY A 236 -10.69 1.89 -0.86
C GLY A 236 -11.26 3.05 -0.04
N TRP A 237 -11.41 2.86 1.28
CA TRP A 237 -11.91 3.90 2.19
C TRP A 237 -10.98 5.12 2.21
N ARG A 238 -9.66 4.92 2.27
CA ARG A 238 -8.65 5.98 2.14
C ARG A 238 -8.73 6.72 0.79
N SER A 239 -9.02 6.02 -0.31
CA SER A 239 -9.18 6.60 -1.67
C SER A 239 -10.47 7.43 -1.84
N ARG A 240 -11.50 7.18 -1.02
CA ARG A 240 -12.66 8.06 -0.88
C ARG A 240 -12.30 9.26 0.01
N ALA A 241 -11.86 9.01 1.25
CA ALA A 241 -11.58 10.02 2.26
C ALA A 241 -10.52 11.06 1.85
N ILE A 242 -9.50 10.67 1.08
CA ILE A 242 -8.45 11.60 0.60
C ILE A 242 -9.04 12.72 -0.28
N LYS A 243 -10.09 12.45 -1.06
CA LYS A 243 -10.70 13.39 -2.03
C LYS A 243 -11.71 14.36 -1.43
N MET A 244 -12.27 14.02 -0.26
CA MET A 244 -13.37 14.75 0.38
C MET A 244 -12.91 16.06 1.05
N TYR A 245 -13.66 17.13 0.91
CA TYR A 245 -13.52 18.35 1.71
C TYR A 245 -14.17 18.16 3.10
N PRO A 246 -13.87 19.02 4.09
CA PRO A 246 -14.50 18.95 5.42
C PRO A 246 -16.04 18.98 5.38
N SER A 247 -16.62 19.72 4.42
CA SER A 247 -18.05 19.70 4.09
C SER A 247 -18.55 18.28 3.79
N ASP A 248 -17.92 17.58 2.85
CA ASP A 248 -18.38 16.28 2.36
C ASP A 248 -18.30 15.21 3.45
N PHE A 249 -17.39 15.39 4.43
CA PHE A 249 -17.37 14.60 5.65
C PHE A 249 -18.58 14.91 6.54
N ARG A 250 -18.94 16.19 6.76
CA ARG A 250 -20.15 16.59 7.50
C ARG A 250 -21.44 16.10 6.83
N ASP A 251 -21.52 16.16 5.50
CA ASP A 251 -22.66 15.63 4.72
C ASP A 251 -22.74 14.09 4.74
N THR A 252 -21.65 13.40 5.08
CA THR A 252 -21.64 11.95 5.27
C THR A 252 -22.19 11.57 6.65
N ALA A 253 -23.03 10.53 6.71
CA ALA A 253 -23.54 9.94 7.94
C ALA A 253 -22.42 9.58 8.93
N GLU A 254 -22.65 9.84 10.22
CA GLU A 254 -21.58 9.91 11.23
C GLU A 254 -20.73 8.64 11.34
N ASP A 255 -21.35 7.46 11.35
CA ASP A 255 -20.66 6.17 11.43
C ASP A 255 -19.60 6.03 10.31
N ALA A 256 -19.99 6.41 9.10
CA ALA A 256 -19.15 6.36 7.92
C ALA A 256 -18.14 7.52 7.89
N ARG A 257 -18.50 8.70 8.40
CA ARG A 257 -17.61 9.85 8.58
C ARG A 257 -16.42 9.49 9.48
N ILE A 258 -16.70 8.94 10.66
CA ILE A 258 -15.69 8.46 11.62
C ILE A 258 -14.80 7.40 10.95
N THR A 259 -15.41 6.42 10.28
CA THR A 259 -14.67 5.31 9.64
C THR A 259 -13.80 5.77 8.48
N LEU A 260 -14.24 6.74 7.68
CA LEU A 260 -13.43 7.38 6.63
C LEU A 260 -12.24 8.17 7.19
N LEU A 261 -12.45 8.93 8.27
CA LEU A 261 -11.39 9.70 8.93
C LEU A 261 -10.37 8.76 9.61
N ALA A 262 -10.83 7.70 10.27
CA ALA A 262 -9.99 6.65 10.84
C ALA A 262 -9.16 5.92 9.78
N ALA A 263 -9.79 5.52 8.67
CA ALA A 263 -9.10 4.88 7.55
C ALA A 263 -8.04 5.79 6.93
N LEU A 264 -8.36 7.07 6.73
CA LEU A 264 -7.42 8.08 6.23
C LEU A 264 -6.24 8.27 7.19
N CYS A 265 -6.50 8.55 8.47
CA CYS A 265 -5.47 8.85 9.45
C CYS A 265 -4.57 7.63 9.73
N SER A 266 -5.14 6.43 9.88
CA SER A 266 -4.37 5.19 10.05
C SER A 266 -3.48 4.89 8.85
N SER A 267 -3.95 5.16 7.63
CA SER A 267 -3.13 4.99 6.41
C SER A 267 -2.03 6.04 6.34
N ARG A 268 -2.34 7.32 6.58
CA ARG A 268 -1.35 8.41 6.54
C ARG A 268 -0.31 8.28 7.64
N GLN A 269 -0.62 7.75 8.82
CA GLN A 269 0.38 7.45 9.85
C GLN A 269 1.46 6.48 9.35
N ALA A 270 1.08 5.48 8.54
CA ALA A 270 2.04 4.61 7.86
C ALA A 270 2.77 5.33 6.73
N GLU A 271 2.05 5.95 5.79
CA GLU A 271 2.61 6.64 4.62
C GLU A 271 3.61 7.76 4.98
N ILE A 272 3.36 8.51 6.06
CA ILE A 272 4.27 9.55 6.58
C ILE A 272 5.50 8.90 7.24
N THR A 273 5.34 7.74 7.91
CA THR A 273 6.48 6.99 8.46
C THR A 273 7.38 6.43 7.35
N ASP A 274 6.81 5.97 6.23
CA ASP A 274 7.55 5.62 5.01
C ASP A 274 8.31 6.84 4.45
N ALA A 275 7.60 7.95 4.22
CA ALA A 275 8.17 9.19 3.69
C ALA A 275 9.33 9.73 4.54
N LEU A 276 9.22 9.69 5.88
CA LEU A 276 10.29 10.11 6.78
C LEU A 276 11.55 9.26 6.64
N VAL A 277 11.40 7.95 6.45
CA VAL A 277 12.54 7.04 6.23
C VAL A 277 13.19 7.30 4.86
N GLU A 278 12.40 7.55 3.81
CA GLU A 278 12.93 7.92 2.49
C GLU A 278 13.63 9.28 2.50
N LEU A 279 13.02 10.30 3.12
CA LEU A 279 13.59 11.63 3.30
C LEU A 279 14.91 11.55 4.09
N LEU A 280 14.97 10.80 5.19
CA LEU A 280 16.20 10.55 5.94
C LEU A 280 17.29 9.92 5.05
N VAL A 281 16.96 8.84 4.34
CA VAL A 281 17.90 8.12 3.46
C VAL A 281 18.44 9.03 2.34
N ALA A 282 17.57 9.85 1.74
CA ALA A 282 17.93 10.81 0.70
C ALA A 282 18.76 11.98 1.27
N LEU A 283 18.42 12.48 2.45
CA LEU A 283 19.12 13.59 3.11
C LEU A 283 20.53 13.20 3.54
N VAL A 284 20.71 12.03 4.17
CA VAL A 284 22.03 11.50 4.53
C VAL A 284 22.91 11.30 3.29
N HIS A 285 22.34 10.79 2.19
CA HIS A 285 23.05 10.69 0.91
C HIS A 285 23.45 12.06 0.35
N LYS A 286 22.54 13.05 0.40
CA LYS A 286 22.76 14.44 -0.04
C LYS A 286 23.85 15.15 0.76
N ILE A 287 23.92 14.94 2.08
CA ILE A 287 24.98 15.44 2.97
C ILE A 287 26.32 14.79 2.60
N ASN A 288 26.37 13.45 2.53
CA ASN A 288 27.59 12.70 2.24
C ASN A 288 28.20 13.11 0.90
N ALA A 289 27.41 13.07 -0.17
CA ALA A 289 27.84 13.46 -1.50
C ALA A 289 28.27 14.94 -1.57
N ARG A 290 27.75 15.83 -0.70
CA ARG A 290 28.19 17.23 -0.61
C ARG A 290 29.54 17.36 0.08
N ALA A 291 29.81 16.54 1.10
CA ALA A 291 31.09 16.49 1.79
C ALA A 291 32.20 15.95 0.85
N GLU A 292 31.97 14.80 0.23
CA GLU A 292 32.89 14.15 -0.72
C GLU A 292 33.30 15.12 -1.85
N ARG A 293 32.32 15.67 -2.58
CA ARG A 293 32.57 16.68 -3.63
C ARG A 293 33.19 17.98 -3.11
N ARG A 294 33.17 18.27 -1.80
CA ARG A 294 33.83 19.47 -1.22
C ARG A 294 35.30 19.17 -0.91
N VAL A 295 35.62 17.99 -0.41
CA VAL A 295 37.01 17.52 -0.23
C VAL A 295 37.71 17.41 -1.58
N GLU A 296 37.07 16.75 -2.56
CA GLU A 296 37.58 16.58 -3.93
C GLU A 296 37.96 17.92 -4.56
N ARG A 297 37.05 18.90 -4.55
CA ARG A 297 37.34 20.25 -5.09
C ARG A 297 38.44 20.98 -4.32
N GLN A 298 38.60 20.74 -3.01
CA GLN A 298 39.71 21.33 -2.25
C GLN A 298 41.06 20.70 -2.62
N LEU A 299 41.14 19.38 -2.83
CA LEU A 299 42.33 18.70 -3.33
C LEU A 299 42.70 19.17 -4.73
N THR A 300 41.75 19.13 -5.68
CA THR A 300 41.98 19.52 -7.07
C THR A 300 42.41 20.99 -7.17
N ALA A 301 41.92 21.86 -6.28
CA ALA A 301 42.35 23.25 -6.21
C ALA A 301 43.77 23.45 -5.65
N GLU A 302 44.33 22.49 -4.91
CA GLU A 302 45.72 22.53 -4.44
C GLU A 302 46.70 21.83 -5.38
N LEU A 303 46.31 20.69 -5.96
CA LEU A 303 47.07 20.06 -7.04
C LEU A 303 47.30 21.06 -8.20
N LYS A 304 46.28 21.83 -8.57
CA LYS A 304 46.38 22.92 -9.57
C LYS A 304 47.21 24.14 -9.13
N LYS A 305 47.53 24.30 -7.84
CA LYS A 305 48.43 25.36 -7.37
C LYS A 305 49.91 24.96 -7.47
N VAL A 306 50.23 23.66 -7.33
CA VAL A 306 51.62 23.18 -7.35
C VAL A 306 52.11 22.95 -8.78
N ARG A 307 52.34 24.06 -9.50
CA ARG A 307 52.94 24.05 -10.85
C ARG A 307 54.28 23.28 -10.84
N GLY A 308 54.45 22.38 -11.81
CA GLY A 308 55.71 21.68 -12.08
C GLY A 308 55.68 20.17 -11.88
N LYS A 309 54.82 19.64 -10.99
CA LYS A 309 54.81 18.20 -10.65
C LYS A 309 54.41 17.28 -11.81
N GLU A 310 53.46 17.70 -12.63
CA GLU A 310 53.04 16.95 -13.82
C GLU A 310 54.23 16.72 -14.76
N GLY A 311 55.08 17.73 -14.96
CA GLY A 311 56.30 17.62 -15.76
C GLY A 311 57.38 16.72 -15.15
N ILE A 312 57.39 16.51 -13.83
CA ILE A 312 58.28 15.55 -13.17
C ILE A 312 57.77 14.12 -13.38
N LEU A 313 56.45 13.91 -13.25
CA LEU A 313 55.81 12.61 -13.50
C LEU A 313 55.93 12.18 -14.97
N PHE A 314 55.75 13.10 -15.92
CA PHE A 314 55.99 12.81 -17.34
C PHE A 314 57.44 12.41 -17.59
N LYS A 315 58.43 13.15 -17.07
CA LYS A 315 59.86 12.79 -17.22
C LYS A 315 60.22 11.43 -16.62
N LEU A 316 59.62 11.06 -15.49
CA LEU A 316 59.80 9.73 -14.89
C LEU A 316 59.19 8.61 -15.73
N ALA A 317 57.99 8.81 -16.29
CA ALA A 317 57.36 7.85 -17.17
C ALA A 317 58.13 7.68 -18.49
N ASP A 318 58.57 8.79 -19.09
CA ASP A 318 59.35 8.82 -20.34
C ASP A 318 60.70 8.10 -20.17
N ALA A 319 61.40 8.34 -19.04
CA ALA A 319 62.62 7.63 -18.70
C ALA A 319 62.40 6.13 -18.44
N ALA A 320 61.32 5.74 -17.76
CA ALA A 320 61.00 4.33 -17.49
C ALA A 320 60.57 3.57 -18.76
N ILE A 321 59.93 4.24 -19.72
CA ILE A 321 59.54 3.65 -21.02
C ILE A 321 60.75 3.56 -21.96
N GLY A 322 61.62 4.57 -21.97
CA GLY A 322 62.82 4.58 -22.81
C GLY A 322 63.96 3.66 -22.34
N LYS A 323 63.93 3.22 -21.07
CA LYS A 323 64.94 2.37 -20.43
C LYS A 323 64.26 1.33 -19.49
N PRO A 324 63.58 0.31 -20.04
CA PRO A 324 62.76 -0.62 -19.24
C PRO A 324 63.58 -1.63 -18.43
N ASP A 325 64.73 -2.09 -18.96
CA ASP A 325 65.57 -3.14 -18.37
C ASP A 325 66.76 -2.59 -17.55
N ASP A 326 67.00 -1.28 -17.62
CA ASP A 326 68.06 -0.59 -16.86
C ASP A 326 67.77 -0.59 -15.35
N VAL A 327 68.83 -0.59 -14.54
CA VAL A 327 68.70 -0.45 -13.09
C VAL A 327 68.05 0.90 -12.75
N VAL A 328 66.99 0.91 -11.95
CA VAL A 328 66.21 2.10 -11.55
C VAL A 328 67.07 3.31 -11.14
N ARG A 329 68.20 3.05 -10.48
CA ARG A 329 69.15 4.07 -10.01
C ARG A 329 69.87 4.80 -11.16
N GLU A 330 70.07 4.13 -12.29
CA GLU A 330 70.78 4.61 -13.47
C GLU A 330 69.82 5.13 -14.54
N ALA A 331 68.61 4.56 -14.62
CA ALA A 331 67.55 5.04 -15.50
C ALA A 331 66.86 6.32 -14.99
N LEU A 332 66.41 6.34 -13.72
CA LEU A 332 65.44 7.34 -13.26
C LEU A 332 66.07 8.47 -12.44
N TYR A 333 67.07 8.18 -11.60
CA TYR A 333 67.65 9.21 -10.71
C TYR A 333 68.46 10.31 -11.43
N PRO A 334 69.10 10.08 -12.60
CA PRO A 334 69.68 11.18 -13.39
C PRO A 334 68.62 12.14 -13.94
N VAL A 335 67.40 11.64 -14.23
CA VAL A 335 66.29 12.42 -14.80
C VAL A 335 65.50 13.14 -13.70
N VAL A 336 65.30 12.49 -12.54
CA VAL A 336 64.70 13.08 -11.35
C VAL A 336 65.47 12.63 -10.11
N GLY A 337 66.34 13.51 -9.60
CA GLY A 337 67.26 13.21 -8.50
C GLY A 337 66.61 12.58 -7.27
N GLU A 338 67.30 11.62 -6.65
CA GLU A 338 66.80 10.82 -5.52
C GLU A 338 66.30 11.70 -4.36
N LYS A 339 66.97 12.84 -4.09
CA LYS A 339 66.52 13.81 -3.09
C LYS A 339 65.14 14.38 -3.45
N THR A 340 64.94 14.82 -4.69
CA THR A 340 63.65 15.32 -5.20
C THR A 340 62.55 14.26 -5.11
N LEU A 341 62.87 12.98 -5.35
CA LEU A 341 61.95 11.87 -5.15
C LEU A 341 61.61 11.64 -3.67
N ARG A 342 62.59 11.67 -2.76
CA ARG A 342 62.36 11.56 -1.32
C ARG A 342 61.55 12.74 -0.78
N ASP A 343 61.83 13.96 -1.25
CA ASP A 343 61.09 15.18 -0.92
C ASP A 343 59.64 15.09 -1.45
N LEU A 344 59.42 14.60 -2.67
CA LEU A 344 58.08 14.33 -3.22
C LEU A 344 57.31 13.26 -2.44
N VAL A 345 57.97 12.19 -1.97
CA VAL A 345 57.35 11.15 -1.13
C VAL A 345 57.02 11.69 0.28
N ALA A 346 57.90 12.51 0.86
CA ALA A 346 57.64 13.20 2.12
C ALA A 346 56.46 14.18 1.98
N GLU A 347 56.41 14.95 0.91
CA GLU A 347 55.33 15.87 0.63
C GLU A 347 54.02 15.14 0.27
N ALA A 348 54.07 13.97 -0.39
CA ALA A 348 52.90 13.13 -0.62
C ALA A 348 52.31 12.62 0.71
N LYS A 349 53.15 12.11 1.62
CA LYS A 349 52.74 11.70 2.98
C LYS A 349 52.25 12.87 3.84
N ALA A 350 52.82 14.07 3.67
CA ALA A 350 52.33 15.29 4.30
C ALA A 350 50.96 15.70 3.73
N ASN A 351 50.80 15.68 2.41
CA ASN A 351 49.52 15.95 1.73
C ASN A 351 48.45 14.91 2.10
N GLU A 352 48.81 13.66 2.39
CA GLU A 352 47.88 12.65 2.92
C GLU A 352 47.37 13.02 4.32
N LYS A 353 48.24 13.51 5.22
CA LYS A 353 47.83 14.04 6.53
C LYS A 353 46.98 15.32 6.40
N VAL A 354 47.34 16.23 5.49
CA VAL A 354 46.55 17.44 5.18
C VAL A 354 45.18 17.07 4.60
N PHE A 355 45.11 16.06 3.73
CA PHE A 355 43.88 15.49 3.22
C PHE A 355 43.01 14.92 4.34
N LYS A 356 43.55 14.08 5.23
CA LYS A 356 42.82 13.54 6.39
C LYS A 356 42.29 14.65 7.31
N ALA A 357 43.09 15.67 7.58
CA ALA A 357 42.67 16.86 8.33
C ALA A 357 41.55 17.65 7.61
N LYS A 358 41.60 17.76 6.28
CA LYS A 358 40.55 18.42 5.47
C LYS A 358 39.28 17.60 5.33
N VAL A 359 39.37 16.27 5.26
CA VAL A 359 38.22 15.36 5.36
C VAL A 359 37.54 15.61 6.70
N ARG A 360 38.26 15.50 7.81
CA ARG A 360 37.75 15.74 9.18
C ARG A 360 37.08 17.13 9.31
N THR A 361 37.73 18.18 8.80
CA THR A 361 37.19 19.56 8.78
C THR A 361 35.97 19.72 7.86
N THR A 362 35.94 19.03 6.72
CA THR A 362 34.83 19.09 5.75
C THR A 362 33.61 18.31 6.23
N LEU A 363 33.80 17.13 6.82
CA LEU A 363 32.72 16.38 7.49
C LEU A 363 32.13 17.23 8.62
N ARG A 364 32.98 17.80 9.49
CA ARG A 364 32.58 18.69 10.60
C ARG A 364 31.86 19.97 10.18
N SER A 365 32.12 20.48 8.96
CA SER A 365 31.41 21.64 8.41
C SER A 365 30.24 21.29 7.48
N SER A 366 30.08 20.01 7.11
CA SER A 366 28.94 19.52 6.33
C SER A 366 27.78 19.06 7.23
N TYR A 367 28.08 18.62 8.44
CA TYR A 367 27.11 18.33 9.50
C TYR A 367 27.00 19.53 10.45
N SER A 368 26.09 20.46 10.13
CA SER A 368 25.85 21.67 10.94
C SER A 368 25.11 21.37 12.25
N SER A 369 25.17 22.31 13.19
CA SER A 369 24.39 22.27 14.44
C SER A 369 22.89 22.04 14.21
N TYR A 370 22.33 22.59 13.14
CA TYR A 370 20.92 22.45 12.78
C TYR A 370 20.52 20.99 12.45
N TYR A 371 21.39 20.23 11.77
CA TYR A 371 21.16 18.77 11.60
C TYR A 371 21.24 18.02 12.93
N ARG A 372 22.15 18.44 13.81
CA ARG A 372 22.39 17.81 15.12
C ARG A 372 21.23 18.04 16.10
N GLN A 373 20.60 19.21 16.07
CA GLN A 373 19.37 19.50 16.83
C GLN A 373 18.18 18.68 16.32
N MET A 374 18.11 18.40 15.02
CA MET A 374 17.00 17.65 14.42
C MET A 374 17.13 16.13 14.56
N LEU A 375 18.34 15.58 14.70
CA LEU A 375 18.55 14.13 14.78
C LEU A 375 17.81 13.47 15.95
N PRO A 376 17.92 13.95 17.21
CA PRO A 376 17.28 13.28 18.35
C PRO A 376 15.74 13.28 18.29
N PRO A 377 15.04 14.36 17.87
CA PRO A 377 13.60 14.30 17.57
C PRO A 377 13.25 13.25 16.51
N LEU A 378 14.03 13.13 15.43
CA LEU A 378 13.79 12.15 14.37
C LEU A 378 13.98 10.71 14.87
N LEU A 379 15.07 10.43 15.60
CA LEU A 379 15.37 9.09 16.11
C LEU A 379 14.28 8.65 17.13
N ARG A 380 13.90 9.55 18.04
CA ARG A 380 12.77 9.36 18.97
C ARG A 380 11.45 9.10 18.23
N THR A 381 11.17 9.87 17.17
CA THR A 381 9.91 9.74 16.41
C THR A 381 9.83 8.44 15.59
N LEU A 382 10.94 7.97 15.00
CA LEU A 382 10.94 6.75 14.17
C LEU A 382 11.12 5.45 14.98
N GLY A 383 11.68 5.53 16.20
CA GLY A 383 11.69 4.44 17.17
C GLY A 383 12.29 3.13 16.63
N PHE A 384 13.40 3.22 15.89
CA PHE A 384 13.98 2.09 15.15
C PHE A 384 14.23 0.87 16.05
N LYS A 385 13.84 -0.33 15.60
CA LYS A 385 14.11 -1.61 16.28
C LYS A 385 14.72 -2.61 15.31
N CYS A 386 15.73 -3.36 15.76
CA CYS A 386 16.33 -4.43 14.97
C CYS A 386 16.47 -5.71 15.80
N ASN A 387 15.99 -6.82 15.24
CA ASN A 387 16.14 -8.15 15.84
C ASN A 387 17.36 -8.90 15.28
N ASN A 388 18.10 -8.30 14.34
CA ASN A 388 19.25 -8.91 13.67
C ASN A 388 20.55 -8.45 14.34
N THR A 389 21.31 -9.42 14.89
CA THR A 389 22.57 -9.18 15.61
C THR A 389 23.63 -8.49 14.75
N ALA A 390 23.63 -8.68 13.43
CA ALA A 390 24.59 -8.05 12.52
C ALA A 390 24.46 -6.51 12.45
N TYR A 391 23.30 -5.96 12.81
CA TYR A 391 23.07 -4.50 12.89
C TYR A 391 23.08 -3.97 14.34
N ARG A 392 23.35 -4.82 15.32
CA ARG A 392 23.39 -4.43 16.74
C ARG A 392 24.37 -3.27 17.02
N PRO A 393 25.59 -3.21 16.45
CA PRO A 393 26.48 -2.06 16.61
C PRO A 393 25.88 -0.73 16.14
N VAL A 394 25.02 -0.74 15.12
CA VAL A 394 24.32 0.47 14.64
C VAL A 394 23.24 0.90 15.64
N MET A 395 22.49 -0.05 16.21
CA MET A 395 21.50 0.23 17.24
C MET A 395 22.13 0.78 18.52
N ASP A 396 23.23 0.18 18.98
CA ASP A 396 23.95 0.64 20.18
C ASP A 396 24.59 2.02 19.95
N ALA A 397 25.12 2.28 18.75
CA ALA A 397 25.62 3.60 18.36
C ALA A 397 24.51 4.66 18.28
N MET A 398 23.29 4.29 17.88
CA MET A 398 22.13 5.19 17.90
C MET A 398 21.69 5.53 19.33
N ALA A 399 21.71 4.56 20.25
CA ALA A 399 21.47 4.81 21.67
C ALA A 399 22.54 5.74 22.28
N LEU A 400 23.80 5.61 21.85
CA LEU A 400 24.86 6.57 22.19
C LEU A 400 24.59 7.98 21.64
N LEU A 401 24.07 8.12 20.41
CA LEU A 401 23.68 9.43 19.88
C LEU A 401 22.54 10.05 20.68
N GLU A 402 21.59 9.24 21.14
CA GLU A 402 20.47 9.69 21.97
C GLU A 402 20.93 10.10 23.38
N LYS A 403 21.82 9.33 24.02
CA LYS A 403 22.47 9.72 25.29
C LYS A 403 23.17 11.09 25.18
N TYR A 404 23.79 11.37 24.04
CA TYR A 404 24.52 12.62 23.78
C TYR A 404 23.70 13.70 23.05
N ALA A 405 22.36 13.55 22.96
CA ALA A 405 21.47 14.47 22.25
C ALA A 405 21.54 15.90 22.82
N GLU A 406 21.36 16.04 24.14
CA GLU A 406 21.23 17.32 24.82
C GLU A 406 22.59 17.88 25.33
N VAL A 407 23.70 17.18 25.04
CA VAL A 407 25.06 17.56 25.47
C VAL A 407 25.69 18.57 24.50
N ASP A 408 26.12 19.75 24.99
CA ASP A 408 26.64 20.90 24.20
C ASP A 408 27.44 20.43 22.98
N GLY A 409 27.08 20.99 21.81
CA GLY A 409 27.73 20.70 20.56
C GLY A 409 29.23 21.04 20.52
N LYS A 410 29.71 21.91 21.42
CA LYS A 410 31.14 22.21 21.64
C LYS A 410 31.92 21.03 22.20
N THR A 411 31.29 20.15 22.98
CA THR A 411 31.91 18.94 23.53
C THR A 411 32.33 18.03 22.38
N ARG A 412 33.64 17.98 22.13
CA ARG A 412 34.23 17.46 20.87
C ARG A 412 34.29 15.93 20.80
N PHE A 413 34.44 15.28 21.94
CA PHE A 413 34.65 13.84 22.07
C PHE A 413 33.53 13.18 22.88
N TYR A 414 33.40 11.85 22.77
CA TYR A 414 32.67 11.06 23.76
C TYR A 414 33.51 10.95 25.06
N ASP A 415 32.85 10.62 26.16
CA ASP A 415 33.54 10.31 27.42
C ASP A 415 34.34 9.00 27.32
N ALA A 416 35.37 8.85 28.15
CA ALA A 416 36.22 7.65 28.17
C ALA A 416 35.53 6.41 28.77
N GLY A 417 34.47 6.60 29.58
CA GLY A 417 33.65 5.51 30.12
C GLY A 417 32.55 5.01 29.17
N ASP A 418 32.33 5.65 28.02
CA ASP A 418 31.31 5.25 27.04
C ASP A 418 31.87 4.30 25.97
N THR A 419 31.21 3.15 25.79
CA THR A 419 31.50 2.23 24.69
C THR A 419 31.02 2.84 23.37
N VAL A 420 31.95 3.09 22.45
CA VAL A 420 31.66 3.65 21.12
C VAL A 420 31.82 2.57 20.03
N PRO A 421 30.74 2.02 19.45
CA PRO A 421 30.85 0.96 18.45
C PRO A 421 31.56 1.41 17.17
N MET A 422 32.78 0.90 16.91
CA MET A 422 33.55 1.25 15.71
C MET A 422 33.36 0.23 14.57
N ASP A 423 33.26 -1.06 14.89
CA ASP A 423 32.99 -2.11 13.92
C ASP A 423 31.50 -2.16 13.53
N GLY A 424 31.23 -2.46 12.26
CA GLY A 424 29.89 -2.31 11.66
C GLY A 424 29.43 -0.86 11.40
N VAL A 425 29.96 0.12 12.12
CA VAL A 425 29.57 1.55 12.04
C VAL A 425 30.56 2.39 11.24
N VAL A 426 31.86 2.31 11.55
CA VAL A 426 32.89 3.16 10.94
C VAL A 426 33.72 2.37 9.93
N ARG A 427 33.61 2.76 8.65
CA ARG A 427 34.45 2.25 7.54
C ARG A 427 35.93 2.36 7.89
N LYS A 428 36.73 1.35 7.52
CA LYS A 428 38.18 1.31 7.79
C LYS A 428 38.88 2.61 7.36
N ASP A 429 38.64 3.00 6.12
CA ASP A 429 39.12 4.21 5.44
C ASP A 429 38.81 5.54 6.16
N TRP A 430 37.85 5.54 7.11
CA TRP A 430 37.43 6.73 7.85
C TRP A 430 37.84 6.71 9.33
N ARG A 431 38.41 5.61 9.86
CA ARG A 431 38.74 5.50 11.30
C ARG A 431 39.72 6.59 11.75
N GLU A 432 40.75 6.87 10.95
CA GLU A 432 41.72 7.95 11.21
C GLU A 432 41.13 9.38 11.11
N ALA A 433 39.97 9.54 10.45
CA ALA A 433 39.24 10.81 10.43
C ALA A 433 38.30 10.98 11.64
N VAL A 434 38.00 9.89 12.35
CA VAL A 434 37.03 9.82 13.46
C VAL A 434 37.72 9.78 14.82
N VAL A 435 38.81 9.03 14.95
CA VAL A 435 39.64 8.91 16.17
C VAL A 435 40.76 9.96 16.12
N ASP A 436 41.13 10.59 17.24
CA ASP A 436 42.32 11.46 17.33
C ASP A 436 43.62 10.68 17.65
N ASP A 437 44.76 11.36 17.64
CA ASP A 437 46.08 10.77 17.93
C ASP A 437 46.24 10.25 19.37
N LYS A 438 45.21 10.43 20.22
CA LYS A 438 45.13 9.97 21.62
C LYS A 438 44.07 8.88 21.81
N GLY A 439 43.53 8.32 20.71
CA GLY A 439 42.52 7.25 20.75
C GLY A 439 41.08 7.74 21.02
N LYS A 440 40.83 9.05 21.12
CA LYS A 440 39.50 9.58 21.45
C LYS A 440 38.64 9.76 20.20
N VAL A 441 37.39 9.29 20.25
CA VAL A 441 36.43 9.42 19.16
C VAL A 441 35.79 10.82 19.16
N GLU A 442 35.91 11.55 18.04
CA GLU A 442 35.19 12.82 17.86
C GLU A 442 33.70 12.57 17.55
N ARG A 443 32.82 13.27 18.28
CA ARG A 443 31.36 13.11 18.16
C ARG A 443 30.83 13.38 16.75
N ILE A 444 31.22 14.50 16.13
CA ILE A 444 30.65 14.93 14.84
C ILE A 444 31.02 14.01 13.65
N PRO A 445 32.30 13.63 13.43
CA PRO A 445 32.64 12.62 12.41
C PRO A 445 31.97 11.27 12.66
N TYR A 446 31.84 10.86 13.93
CA TYR A 446 31.18 9.60 14.30
C TYR A 446 29.67 9.62 14.03
N GLU A 447 28.96 10.69 14.43
CA GLU A 447 27.52 10.88 14.17
C GLU A 447 27.18 10.75 12.68
N LEU A 448 28.04 11.30 11.81
CA LEU A 448 27.91 11.16 10.35
C LEU A 448 28.19 9.73 9.87
N CYS A 449 29.11 8.98 10.50
CA CYS A 449 29.31 7.55 10.23
C CYS A 449 28.07 6.73 10.62
N VAL A 450 27.50 6.96 11.81
CA VAL A 450 26.27 6.29 12.29
C VAL A 450 25.11 6.52 11.31
N LEU A 451 24.95 7.74 10.79
CA LEU A 451 23.91 8.04 9.79
C LEU A 451 24.14 7.31 8.46
N VAL A 452 25.38 7.22 7.97
CA VAL A 452 25.71 6.44 6.77
C VAL A 452 25.48 4.94 7.00
N ALA A 453 25.86 4.40 8.16
CA ALA A 453 25.62 3.01 8.54
C ALA A 453 24.11 2.69 8.66
N LEU A 454 23.33 3.57 9.29
CA LEU A 454 21.87 3.47 9.40
C LEU A 454 21.20 3.50 8.02
N ARG A 455 21.57 4.46 7.15
CA ARG A 455 21.10 4.53 5.75
C ARG A 455 21.36 3.21 5.01
N ASP A 456 22.55 2.65 5.18
CA ASP A 456 22.95 1.43 4.47
C ASP A 456 22.40 0.15 5.12
N ALA A 457 21.98 0.18 6.39
CA ALA A 457 21.21 -0.88 7.03
C ALA A 457 19.76 -0.89 6.50
N ILE A 458 19.09 0.27 6.53
CA ILE A 458 17.74 0.49 5.97
C ILE A 458 17.67 0.03 4.51
N ARG A 459 18.67 0.37 3.69
CA ARG A 459 18.72 -0.02 2.28
C ARG A 459 19.02 -1.51 2.03
N ARG A 460 19.72 -2.20 2.93
CA ARG A 460 20.19 -3.57 2.68
C ARG A 460 19.13 -4.63 2.97
N ARG A 461 18.23 -4.44 3.94
CA ARG A 461 17.07 -5.32 4.19
C ARG A 461 15.94 -4.59 4.91
N GLY A 462 14.69 -5.00 4.62
CA GLY A 462 13.49 -4.59 5.36
C GLY A 462 13.34 -5.17 6.77
N ASP A 463 14.38 -5.82 7.32
CA ASP A 463 14.37 -6.45 8.65
C ASP A 463 14.41 -5.43 9.81
N LEU A 464 14.64 -4.14 9.51
CA LEU A 464 14.64 -3.04 10.47
C LEU A 464 13.19 -2.61 10.78
N ARG A 465 12.57 -3.24 11.78
CA ARG A 465 11.18 -2.95 12.17
C ARG A 465 11.06 -1.55 12.77
N ARG A 466 10.13 -0.76 12.23
CA ARG A 466 9.82 0.61 12.66
C ARG A 466 9.00 0.56 13.96
N GLY A 467 9.33 1.39 14.96
CA GLY A 467 8.67 1.37 16.27
C GLY A 467 7.74 2.54 16.49
N SER A 468 6.49 2.39 16.02
CA SER A 468 5.28 3.16 16.44
C SER A 468 4.04 2.75 15.62
N LEU A 469 4.24 1.96 14.57
CA LEU A 469 3.21 1.17 13.89
C LEU A 469 3.80 -0.23 13.69
N ALA A 470 3.82 -1.01 14.75
CA ALA A 470 4.32 -2.38 14.68
C ALA A 470 3.27 -3.24 13.95
N LEU A 471 3.37 -3.34 12.62
CA LEU A 471 2.73 -4.39 11.82
C LEU A 471 3.39 -5.75 12.09
N ALA A 472 3.32 -6.17 13.36
CA ALA A 472 3.51 -7.54 13.77
C ALA A 472 2.31 -8.34 13.26
N LYS A 473 2.44 -8.94 12.07
CA LYS A 473 1.71 -10.19 11.80
C LYS A 473 2.16 -11.17 12.89
N PRO A 474 1.26 -11.63 13.79
CA PRO A 474 1.63 -12.62 14.78
C PRO A 474 2.01 -13.92 14.05
N GLY A 475 3.00 -14.65 14.56
CA GLY A 475 3.29 -16.03 14.13
C GLY A 475 2.21 -17.03 14.57
N GLY A 476 0.95 -16.60 14.66
CA GLY A 476 -0.18 -17.42 15.09
C GLY A 476 -0.74 -18.20 13.90
N ARG A 477 -0.74 -19.53 14.00
CA ARG A 477 -1.56 -20.37 13.12
C ARG A 477 -3.03 -20.00 13.35
N PRO A 478 -3.83 -19.64 12.33
CA PRO A 478 -5.27 -19.51 12.51
C PRO A 478 -5.83 -20.89 12.84
N ALA A 479 -6.40 -21.03 14.04
CA ALA A 479 -7.10 -22.24 14.42
C ALA A 479 -8.34 -22.44 13.54
N GLY A 480 -8.64 -23.69 13.17
CA GLY A 480 -9.99 -24.07 12.73
C GLY A 480 -10.49 -23.48 11.40
N ARG A 481 -9.67 -23.31 10.36
CA ARG A 481 -10.24 -23.22 8.99
C ARG A 481 -10.92 -24.54 8.64
N LEU A 482 -12.26 -24.57 8.70
CA LEU A 482 -13.07 -25.62 8.09
C LEU A 482 -12.68 -25.76 6.62
N ARG A 483 -12.50 -27.00 6.15
CA ARG A 483 -11.99 -27.31 4.79
C ARG A 483 -13.08 -27.19 3.72
N GLY A 484 -13.60 -25.99 3.51
CA GLY A 484 -14.26 -25.63 2.24
C GLY A 484 -13.23 -25.66 1.11
N ARG A 485 -13.45 -26.50 0.08
CA ARG A 485 -12.57 -26.58 -1.09
C ARG A 485 -12.80 -25.35 -2.00
N PRO A 486 -11.76 -24.61 -2.42
CA PRO A 486 -11.92 -23.59 -3.45
C PRO A 486 -12.11 -24.28 -4.82
N HIS A 487 -13.30 -24.16 -5.41
CA HIS A 487 -13.55 -24.63 -6.77
C HIS A 487 -12.78 -23.77 -7.78
N ARG A 488 -11.74 -24.34 -8.39
CA ARG A 488 -11.01 -23.74 -9.52
C ARG A 488 -11.17 -24.60 -10.77
N ALA A 489 -12.31 -24.45 -11.44
CA ALA A 489 -12.58 -25.03 -12.75
C ALA A 489 -13.50 -24.10 -13.54
N LEU A 490 -12.90 -23.24 -14.37
CA LEU A 490 -13.58 -22.49 -15.44
C LEU A 490 -12.69 -22.60 -16.67
N ARG A 491 -13.28 -23.06 -17.78
CA ARG A 491 -12.63 -23.75 -18.91
C ARG A 491 -12.13 -25.16 -18.51
N GLY A 492 -12.54 -26.14 -19.30
CA GLY A 492 -12.01 -27.49 -19.30
C GLY A 492 -12.13 -28.00 -20.73
N ASP A 493 -10.98 -28.23 -21.37
CA ASP A 493 -10.89 -28.85 -22.68
C ASP A 493 -10.86 -30.39 -22.49
N PRO A 494 -11.37 -31.21 -23.43
CA PRO A 494 -11.53 -32.65 -23.22
C PRO A 494 -10.19 -33.43 -23.28
N PRO A 495 -9.99 -34.47 -22.45
CA PRO A 495 -8.78 -35.29 -22.48
C PRO A 495 -8.82 -36.39 -23.55
N ALA A 496 -7.70 -36.60 -24.24
CA ALA A 496 -7.48 -37.76 -25.10
C ALA A 496 -7.02 -39.00 -24.27
N PRO A 497 -7.29 -40.24 -24.73
CA PRO A 497 -7.00 -41.45 -23.95
C PRO A 497 -5.53 -41.86 -23.95
N GLY A 498 -5.08 -42.47 -22.85
CA GLY A 498 -3.79 -43.15 -22.71
C GLY A 498 -3.95 -44.64 -22.33
N PRO A 499 -2.99 -45.52 -22.69
CA PRO A 499 -3.10 -46.97 -22.49
C PRO A 499 -2.74 -47.44 -21.06
N ALA A 500 -2.93 -48.74 -20.80
CA ALA A 500 -2.94 -49.36 -19.47
C ALA A 500 -1.65 -50.13 -19.08
N GLY A 501 -1.57 -50.52 -17.81
CA GLY A 501 -0.48 -51.31 -17.19
C GLY A 501 0.35 -50.49 -16.18
N VAL A 502 0.89 -51.04 -15.07
CA VAL A 502 0.90 -52.43 -14.54
C VAL A 502 0.80 -52.38 -13.00
N HIS A 503 0.40 -53.48 -12.35
CA HIS A 503 0.27 -53.61 -10.88
C HIS A 503 1.62 -53.64 -10.14
N HIS A 504 1.61 -53.27 -8.84
CA HIS A 504 2.26 -54.04 -7.77
C HIS A 504 1.64 -53.70 -6.39
N GLU A 505 1.76 -54.63 -5.44
CA GLU A 505 1.19 -54.58 -4.08
C GLU A 505 2.14 -53.97 -3.02
N PRO A 506 1.65 -53.59 -1.82
CA PRO A 506 2.45 -52.96 -0.76
C PRO A 506 3.01 -53.94 0.29
N GLU A 507 4.18 -53.61 0.85
CA GLU A 507 4.71 -54.21 2.09
C GLU A 507 4.40 -53.36 3.34
N ALA A 508 4.41 -53.99 4.53
CA ALA A 508 4.15 -53.34 5.81
C ALA A 508 4.98 -53.93 6.97
N ALA A 509 5.62 -53.06 7.75
CA ALA A 509 6.32 -53.32 9.02
C ALA A 509 6.81 -51.97 9.61
N ASP A 510 7.15 -51.80 10.90
CA ASP A 510 6.69 -52.42 12.16
C ASP A 510 7.00 -51.40 13.29
N ASP A 511 6.51 -51.65 14.50
CA ASP A 511 6.67 -50.82 15.70
C ASP A 511 8.12 -50.83 16.26
N ARG A 512 8.45 -49.86 17.13
CA ARG A 512 9.21 -50.05 18.40
C ARG A 512 9.54 -48.76 19.16
N ARG A 513 9.27 -48.80 20.47
CA ARG A 513 9.95 -48.04 21.54
C ARG A 513 10.63 -49.00 22.53
N PRO A 514 11.71 -48.56 23.20
CA PRO A 514 11.87 -48.71 24.66
C PRO A 514 11.58 -47.36 25.38
N GLY A 515 11.39 -47.22 26.69
CA GLY A 515 12.05 -47.85 27.85
C GLY A 515 13.09 -46.85 28.42
N GLN A 516 13.20 -46.52 29.71
CA GLN A 516 12.61 -47.04 30.96
C GLN A 516 12.57 -45.95 32.09
N VAL A 517 11.77 -46.21 33.15
CA VAL A 517 11.96 -46.06 34.64
C VAL A 517 13.04 -45.04 35.14
N VAL A 518 12.89 -44.17 36.16
CA VAL A 518 12.50 -44.27 37.61
C VAL A 518 11.98 -42.89 38.12
N GLY A 519 11.22 -42.67 39.22
CA GLY A 519 10.46 -43.54 40.15
C GLY A 519 10.52 -43.11 41.64
N GLY A 520 9.37 -42.77 42.28
CA GLY A 520 9.22 -42.46 43.74
C GLY A 520 8.96 -40.98 44.08
N ALA A 521 8.28 -40.61 45.19
CA ALA A 521 7.57 -41.39 46.22
C ALA A 521 6.49 -40.57 46.99
N ARG A 522 5.69 -41.28 47.81
CA ARG A 522 4.84 -40.90 48.98
C ARG A 522 4.90 -39.42 49.48
N GLY A 523 3.84 -38.74 49.92
CA GLY A 523 2.41 -39.07 50.07
C GLY A 523 1.83 -38.94 51.50
N ARG A 524 0.69 -38.22 51.67
CA ARG A 524 -0.43 -38.33 52.66
C ARG A 524 -1.37 -37.10 52.43
N LEU A 525 -2.71 -37.19 52.34
CA LEU A 525 -3.75 -37.41 53.39
C LEU A 525 -3.61 -36.41 54.56
N GLY A 526 -4.58 -35.61 55.02
CA GLY A 526 -6.03 -35.35 54.73
C GLY A 526 -6.59 -34.52 55.94
N GLY A 527 -7.80 -33.96 56.04
CA GLY A 527 -9.03 -33.82 55.21
C GLY A 527 -10.21 -33.33 56.11
N ARG A 528 -11.39 -32.99 55.54
CA ARG A 528 -12.63 -32.47 56.22
C ARG A 528 -12.53 -31.02 56.75
N GLY A 529 -13.62 -30.27 57.06
CA GLY A 529 -15.07 -30.48 56.89
C GLY A 529 -15.73 -29.37 56.03
N GLU A 530 -16.99 -29.48 55.57
CA GLU A 530 -18.26 -29.18 56.29
C GLU A 530 -18.47 -27.67 56.57
N GLY A 531 -19.55 -27.01 56.13
CA GLY A 531 -20.71 -27.43 55.31
C GLY A 531 -21.68 -26.24 55.03
N ASP A 532 -22.79 -26.52 54.31
CA ASP A 532 -24.16 -25.92 54.37
C ASP A 532 -24.41 -24.38 54.50
N HIS A 533 -25.52 -23.80 54.00
CA HIS A 533 -26.62 -24.28 53.15
C HIS A 533 -27.34 -23.12 52.41
N ALA A 534 -27.83 -23.42 51.21
CA ALA A 534 -29.09 -23.00 50.55
C ALA A 534 -29.87 -21.68 50.86
N ALA A 535 -30.26 -21.01 49.76
CA ALA A 535 -31.66 -20.64 49.37
C ALA A 535 -32.33 -19.25 49.67
N ARG A 536 -32.70 -18.60 48.54
CA ARG A 536 -33.99 -17.93 48.19
C ARG A 536 -34.29 -16.45 48.57
N ARG A 537 -35.04 -15.82 47.65
CA ARG A 537 -35.79 -14.51 47.64
C ARG A 537 -37.11 -14.65 48.47
N PRO A 538 -37.87 -13.59 48.91
CA PRO A 538 -38.33 -12.45 48.06
C PRO A 538 -38.76 -11.07 48.71
N VAL A 539 -38.93 -10.07 47.81
CA VAL A 539 -40.01 -9.03 47.64
C VAL A 539 -40.78 -8.40 48.85
N ASP A 540 -40.81 -7.04 48.87
CA ASP A 540 -41.76 -6.06 49.47
C ASP A 540 -42.02 -6.05 51.02
N HIS A 541 -42.39 -4.95 51.71
CA HIS A 541 -43.29 -3.81 51.37
C HIS A 541 -43.21 -2.63 52.41
N ARG A 542 -43.71 -1.41 52.04
CA ARG A 542 -44.26 -0.30 52.92
C ARG A 542 -43.32 0.52 53.86
N ALA A 543 -43.61 1.77 54.31
CA ALA A 543 -44.56 2.85 53.90
C ALA A 543 -44.27 4.21 54.63
N GLU A 544 -45.13 5.24 54.41
CA GLU A 544 -45.27 6.57 55.09
C GLU A 544 -44.37 7.75 54.63
N ALA A 545 -44.78 9.04 54.65
CA ALA A 545 -46.10 9.71 54.61
C ALA A 545 -45.96 11.25 54.30
N GLY A 546 -47.07 11.94 53.94
CA GLY A 546 -47.17 13.41 53.68
C GLY A 546 -47.29 13.78 52.19
N GLU A 547 -48.40 14.33 51.65
CA GLU A 547 -49.05 15.66 51.84
C GLU A 547 -48.28 16.86 51.25
N ALA A 548 -48.88 17.87 50.59
CA ALA A 548 -50.19 18.02 49.92
C ALA A 548 -50.16 19.26 48.99
N GLY A 549 -51.09 19.41 48.02
CA GLY A 549 -51.28 20.67 47.26
C GLY A 549 -51.82 20.54 45.83
N ARG A 550 -52.78 21.41 45.44
CA ARG A 550 -53.41 21.50 44.10
C ARG A 550 -53.91 22.92 43.82
N ALA A 551 -54.25 23.19 42.55
CA ALA A 551 -54.94 24.40 42.02
C ALA A 551 -54.05 25.67 41.89
N ASP A 552 -54.37 26.68 41.05
CA ASP A 552 -55.60 26.91 40.26
C ASP A 552 -55.38 27.70 38.91
N ARG A 553 -56.46 28.07 38.22
CA ARG A 553 -56.62 28.86 36.96
C ARG A 553 -57.47 30.15 37.22
N PRO A 554 -57.95 30.97 36.22
CA PRO A 554 -57.51 31.09 34.81
C PRO A 554 -57.04 32.43 34.10
N PRO A 555 -57.67 33.64 34.18
CA PRO A 555 -58.32 34.15 32.94
C PRO A 555 -58.01 35.57 32.40
N GLY A 556 -58.03 35.69 31.05
CA GLY A 556 -58.42 36.90 30.29
C GLY A 556 -57.32 37.88 29.86
N THR A 557 -57.55 38.87 28.96
CA THR A 557 -58.62 39.07 27.96
C THR A 557 -58.28 40.23 26.99
N GLN A 558 -58.48 40.06 25.67
CA GLN A 558 -58.60 41.11 24.61
C GLN A 558 -57.37 42.05 24.37
N GLY A 559 -57.13 42.67 23.21
CA GLY A 559 -57.75 42.57 21.87
C GLY A 559 -57.32 43.74 20.94
N ARG A 560 -57.57 43.64 19.61
CA ARG A 560 -57.29 44.64 18.53
C ARG A 560 -55.79 44.87 18.21
N GLY A 561 -55.33 45.13 16.97
CA GLY A 561 -55.94 45.02 15.64
C GLY A 561 -55.69 46.22 14.70
N ARG A 562 -54.95 46.04 13.59
CA ARG A 562 -55.01 46.85 12.34
C ARG A 562 -54.07 46.36 11.20
N THR A 563 -54.65 46.17 10.02
CA THR A 563 -54.03 46.29 8.66
C THR A 563 -54.53 47.63 8.05
N PRO A 564 -54.29 48.04 6.76
CA PRO A 564 -53.63 47.37 5.62
C PRO A 564 -52.65 48.26 4.80
N MET A 565 -52.16 47.70 3.67
CA MET A 565 -51.62 48.29 2.40
C MET A 565 -50.46 47.39 1.90
N GLY A 566 -50.31 46.99 0.64
CA GLY A 566 -51.19 47.05 -0.54
C GLY A 566 -50.61 46.20 -1.70
N SER A 567 -51.47 45.60 -2.52
CA SER A 567 -51.15 44.79 -3.74
C SER A 567 -50.57 45.66 -4.90
N PRO A 568 -49.94 45.12 -5.99
CA PRO A 568 -50.28 43.84 -6.65
C PRO A 568 -49.15 43.01 -7.38
N ARG A 569 -49.61 41.89 -7.98
CA ARG A 569 -49.00 41.03 -9.03
C ARG A 569 -49.40 41.54 -10.46
N PRO A 570 -49.20 40.83 -11.62
CA PRO A 570 -48.28 39.75 -12.04
C PRO A 570 -47.46 40.10 -13.34
N PRO A 571 -47.49 39.35 -14.49
CA PRO A 571 -46.56 38.28 -14.88
C PRO A 571 -45.76 38.50 -16.21
N GLY A 572 -44.88 37.55 -16.57
CA GLY A 572 -44.30 37.43 -17.92
C GLY A 572 -43.95 35.97 -18.31
N ARG A 573 -43.99 35.63 -19.61
CA ARG A 573 -43.67 34.29 -20.18
C ARG A 573 -42.56 34.39 -21.24
N ALA A 574 -41.71 33.36 -21.30
CA ALA A 574 -41.14 32.70 -22.50
C ALA A 574 -40.51 31.37 -21.99
N GLU A 575 -40.43 30.22 -22.68
CA GLU A 575 -40.11 29.90 -24.08
C GLU A 575 -38.64 30.30 -24.43
N GLU A 576 -37.81 29.48 -25.09
CA GLU A 576 -38.08 28.30 -25.94
C GLU A 576 -36.83 27.37 -26.05
N ARG A 577 -36.98 26.26 -26.81
CA ARG A 577 -35.96 25.47 -27.57
C ARG A 577 -35.36 24.18 -26.98
N ARG A 578 -35.17 23.23 -27.91
CA ARG A 578 -34.71 21.84 -27.76
C ARG A 578 -33.50 21.59 -28.69
N LEU A 579 -32.45 20.92 -28.20
CA LEU A 579 -31.54 20.02 -28.96
C LEU A 579 -30.77 20.65 -30.18
N PRO A 580 -29.88 19.95 -30.93
CA PRO A 580 -29.41 18.55 -30.84
C PRO A 580 -27.87 18.34 -30.87
N PHE A 581 -27.46 17.07 -31.03
CA PHE A 581 -26.11 16.54 -31.28
C PHE A 581 -25.28 17.24 -32.39
N ARG A 582 -23.95 17.29 -32.20
CA ARG A 582 -22.89 16.65 -33.04
C ARG A 582 -21.54 16.71 -32.26
N LEU A 583 -20.75 15.66 -32.02
CA LEU A 583 -20.17 14.61 -32.87
C LEU A 583 -19.12 15.13 -33.88
N HIS A 584 -17.83 14.98 -33.56
CA HIS A 584 -16.75 14.93 -34.56
C HIS A 584 -15.60 13.99 -34.14
N ARG A 585 -15.22 13.08 -35.05
CA ARG A 585 -14.04 12.20 -34.96
C ARG A 585 -12.78 12.90 -35.48
N ARG A 586 -11.64 12.65 -34.82
CA ARG A 586 -10.31 12.31 -35.39
C ARG A 586 -9.43 11.87 -34.21
N VAL A 587 -9.02 10.61 -34.03
CA VAL A 587 -8.21 9.75 -34.90
C VAL A 587 -6.84 10.36 -35.20
N HIS A 588 -5.80 9.86 -34.50
CA HIS A 588 -4.57 9.39 -35.16
C HIS A 588 -3.79 8.41 -34.26
N LEU A 589 -3.74 7.13 -34.67
CA LEU A 589 -2.67 6.22 -34.26
C LEU A 589 -1.39 6.57 -35.01
N ARG A 590 -0.22 6.51 -34.35
CA ARG A 590 0.97 5.83 -34.90
C ARG A 590 1.78 5.15 -33.80
N ARG A 591 1.74 3.82 -33.77
CA ARG A 591 2.78 3.00 -33.12
C ARG A 591 4.10 3.20 -33.87
N ARG A 592 5.23 3.20 -33.16
CA ARG A 592 6.50 2.70 -33.70
C ARG A 592 7.15 1.76 -32.68
N VAL A 593 7.19 0.49 -33.05
CA VAL A 593 8.00 -0.54 -32.36
C VAL A 593 9.42 -0.45 -32.92
N ARG A 594 10.43 -0.57 -32.07
CA ARG A 594 11.76 -1.07 -32.45
C ARG A 594 12.30 -1.95 -31.33
N ALA A 595 12.80 -3.12 -31.69
CA ALA A 595 13.44 -4.06 -30.77
C ALA A 595 14.93 -3.74 -30.61
N HIS A 596 15.52 -4.19 -29.50
CA HIS A 596 16.97 -4.14 -29.26
C HIS A 596 17.51 -5.55 -29.02
N ARG A 597 18.52 -5.94 -29.79
CA ARG A 597 19.56 -6.93 -29.45
C ARG A 597 20.91 -6.50 -30.10
N PRO A 598 22.07 -7.03 -29.65
CA PRO A 598 23.28 -6.20 -29.50
C PRO A 598 24.46 -6.57 -30.42
N GLY A 599 25.53 -5.75 -30.41
CA GLY A 599 26.83 -6.13 -30.98
C GLY A 599 27.94 -5.06 -30.97
N HIS A 600 28.79 -5.06 -29.93
CA HIS A 600 30.24 -4.77 -29.93
C HIS A 600 30.80 -3.39 -30.47
N PRO A 601 32.12 -3.08 -30.29
CA PRO A 601 32.61 -1.70 -30.10
C PRO A 601 33.39 -1.09 -31.30
N PRO A 602 33.70 0.23 -31.26
CA PRO A 602 34.53 0.90 -32.25
C PRO A 602 36.06 0.78 -31.99
N ALA A 603 36.85 0.97 -33.05
CA ALA A 603 38.31 1.12 -33.04
C ALA A 603 38.75 2.37 -33.86
N PRO A 604 39.98 2.92 -33.69
CA PRO A 604 40.25 4.32 -33.98
C PRO A 604 41.16 4.63 -35.19
N SER A 605 40.98 5.81 -35.79
CA SER A 605 41.93 6.55 -36.65
C SER A 605 41.34 7.93 -37.01
N ALA A 606 42.05 8.96 -37.49
CA ALA A 606 43.24 9.69 -36.99
C ALA A 606 43.48 10.91 -37.93
N ALA A 607 44.21 11.94 -37.46
CA ALA A 607 44.82 13.05 -38.25
C ALA A 607 43.90 14.05 -39.02
N ARG A 608 44.39 15.20 -39.56
CA ARG A 608 45.35 16.25 -39.08
C ARG A 608 45.47 17.43 -40.08
N ALA A 609 44.97 18.63 -39.76
CA ALA A 609 45.36 19.95 -40.33
C ALA A 609 44.74 21.07 -39.47
N VAL A 610 45.32 22.23 -39.12
CA VAL A 610 46.53 23.02 -39.47
C VAL A 610 46.44 23.94 -40.71
N ARG A 611 46.07 25.23 -40.48
CA ARG A 611 46.60 26.49 -41.07
C ARG A 611 45.79 27.71 -40.53
N THR A 612 46.34 28.66 -39.75
CA THR A 612 47.18 29.88 -40.02
C THR A 612 46.41 31.17 -40.37
N GLY A 613 46.82 32.32 -39.81
CA GLY A 613 46.20 33.66 -39.92
C GLY A 613 45.63 34.14 -38.56
N HIS A 614 46.19 35.08 -37.76
CA HIS A 614 46.94 36.33 -38.01
C HIS A 614 46.01 37.39 -38.64
N GLN A 615 45.64 38.52 -38.00
CA GLN A 615 46.50 39.59 -37.43
C GLN A 615 45.78 40.53 -36.41
N HIS A 616 46.59 41.36 -35.69
CA HIS A 616 46.39 42.70 -35.08
C HIS A 616 45.06 43.17 -34.40
N GLY A 617 45.19 43.89 -33.27
CA GLY A 617 44.10 44.69 -32.67
C GLY A 617 44.22 45.03 -31.15
N HIS A 618 45.00 46.05 -30.78
CA HIS A 618 45.07 46.68 -29.44
C HIS A 618 44.77 48.20 -29.62
N PRO A 619 44.50 49.02 -28.57
CA PRO A 619 44.32 48.77 -27.13
C PRO A 619 43.10 49.55 -26.52
N LEU A 620 43.16 49.90 -25.22
CA LEU A 620 42.34 50.88 -24.45
C LEU A 620 40.93 50.43 -23.98
N ASP A 621 40.33 50.94 -22.87
CA ASP A 621 40.83 51.52 -21.59
C ASP A 621 39.62 51.61 -20.59
N ARG A 622 39.88 51.85 -19.29
CA ARG A 622 38.91 52.26 -18.21
C ARG A 622 38.02 51.13 -17.63
N ARG A 623 37.88 50.95 -16.31
CA ARG A 623 37.46 51.85 -15.18
C ARG A 623 35.98 52.27 -15.30
N ASP A 624 35.17 52.35 -14.25
CA ASP A 624 35.37 52.13 -12.80
C ASP A 624 34.02 51.81 -12.08
N ARG A 625 34.09 51.22 -10.88
CA ARG A 625 33.19 51.26 -9.68
C ARG A 625 31.65 51.49 -9.75
N ARG A 626 31.03 50.99 -8.65
CA ARG A 626 29.67 51.22 -8.08
C ARG A 626 28.58 50.30 -8.68
N ALA A 627 27.78 49.49 -7.97
CA ALA A 627 27.40 49.27 -6.56
C ALA A 627 26.00 49.78 -6.16
N TRP A 628 25.41 49.13 -5.13
CA TRP A 628 24.03 49.21 -4.60
C TRP A 628 23.03 48.41 -5.47
N ARG A 629 22.49 47.31 -4.91
CA ARG A 629 21.18 47.16 -4.21
C ARG A 629 20.02 47.30 -5.20
N GLU A 630 19.11 46.34 -5.33
CA GLU A 630 18.36 45.68 -4.24
C GLU A 630 18.64 44.18 -4.01
#